data_AF-F8PMQ0-F1
#
_entry.id   AF-F8PMQ0-F1
#
_cell.length_a   1.000
_cell.length_b   1.000
_cell.length_c   1.000
_cell.angle_alpha   90.00
_cell.angle_beta   90.00
_cell.angle_gamma   90.00
#
_symmetry.space_group_name_H-M   'P 1'
#
loop_
_entity.id
_entity.type
_entity.pdbx_description
1 polymer ?
#
loop_
_entity_poly.entity_id
_entity_poly.type
_entity_poly.pdbx_seq_one_letter_code
_entity_poly.pdbx_strand_id
1 'polypeptide(L)'
;MNEVHQDESVERGSKKEKKTKSSRDDDTHHEQVIKGLGHQFEITHALWLHEPTKTFQTTIDDEYDKLDRFGSTAAKVQGQLRDILDIVPATYHGDLPNHWLGRSFRDGMQEQRSNTATRLRSRGATIFNCTEEDLRISRKRCAKFSEDIGRVENANGTSTYHPWNVSVLHRDYKGRFDIQTVFLNPILQKARWALSPDECLKEKGNESGIRWHDDFDNYLEYLLSGLQKQKKSVLNIFREWDQVLFPNTSHGLAGQLSNTDRDQLMQSVMAALNHDEDGYEQPEGHNSHSERGSGGLNEGGNSEDGSDNFEE
;
A
#
# COMPACT_ATOMS: atom_id res chain seq x y z
N MET A 1 2.47 -20.06 89.75
CA MET A 1 3.63 -20.24 88.86
C MET A 1 3.14 -20.92 87.60
N ASN A 2 3.08 -20.12 86.53
CA ASN A 2 2.84 -20.40 85.10
C ASN A 2 1.75 -21.41 84.69
N GLU A 3 0.58 -20.88 84.38
CA GLU A 3 -0.44 -21.50 83.53
C GLU A 3 0.00 -21.49 82.05
N VAL A 4 -0.21 -22.64 81.41
CA VAL A 4 -0.08 -22.85 79.97
C VAL A 4 -1.47 -22.67 79.36
N HIS A 5 -1.68 -21.64 78.56
CA HIS A 5 -2.80 -21.59 77.63
C HIS A 5 -2.30 -21.89 76.22
N GLN A 6 -2.65 -23.07 75.74
CA GLN A 6 -2.77 -23.38 74.32
C GLN A 6 -4.07 -22.73 73.83
N ASP A 7 -4.00 -21.98 72.74
CA ASP A 7 -5.18 -21.68 71.93
C ASP A 7 -4.84 -21.97 70.47
N GLU A 8 -5.63 -22.86 69.89
CA GLU A 8 -5.57 -23.28 68.50
C GLU A 8 -6.12 -22.17 67.60
N SER A 9 -5.33 -21.69 66.64
CA SER A 9 -5.88 -20.91 65.54
C SER A 9 -5.47 -21.52 64.21
N VAL A 10 -6.49 -22.12 63.60
CA VAL A 10 -6.53 -22.87 62.35
C VAL A 10 -5.91 -22.13 61.16
N GLU A 11 -5.07 -22.87 60.47
CA GLU A 11 -4.46 -22.61 59.17
C GLU A 11 -5.54 -22.34 58.09
N ARG A 12 -5.54 -21.12 57.52
CA ARG A 12 -6.14 -20.83 56.21
C ARG A 12 -5.08 -20.26 55.29
N GLY A 13 -4.26 -21.15 54.75
CA GLY A 13 -3.33 -20.85 53.68
C GLY A 13 -4.07 -20.38 52.43
N SER A 14 -4.10 -19.06 52.19
CA SER A 14 -4.43 -18.50 50.89
C SER A 14 -3.21 -18.64 49.97
N LYS A 15 -3.15 -19.73 49.19
CA LYS A 15 -2.27 -19.85 48.02
C LYS A 15 -2.72 -18.85 46.95
N LYS A 16 -2.32 -17.59 47.06
CA LYS A 16 -2.20 -16.71 45.90
C LYS A 16 -0.93 -17.11 45.17
N GLU A 17 -1.07 -18.03 44.22
CA GLU A 17 -0.01 -18.35 43.27
C GLU A 17 0.47 -17.06 42.59
N LYS A 18 1.77 -16.80 42.75
CA LYS A 18 2.51 -15.86 41.91
C LYS A 18 2.41 -16.37 40.47
N LYS A 19 1.41 -15.93 39.71
CA LYS A 19 1.50 -15.96 38.24
C LYS A 19 2.66 -15.03 37.89
N THR A 20 3.82 -15.63 37.65
CA THR A 20 5.15 -15.02 37.64
C THR A 20 5.22 -13.98 36.53
N LYS A 21 5.83 -12.82 36.82
CA LYS A 21 6.02 -11.67 35.90
C LYS A 21 6.37 -12.08 34.46
N SER A 22 7.21 -13.10 34.29
CA SER A 22 7.61 -13.69 33.00
C SER A 22 6.46 -14.19 32.12
N SER A 23 5.43 -14.85 32.68
CA SER A 23 4.28 -15.35 31.90
C SER A 23 3.41 -14.20 31.41
N ARG A 24 3.32 -13.12 32.19
CA ARG A 24 2.53 -11.94 31.81
C ARG A 24 3.24 -11.12 30.74
N ASP A 25 4.56 -11.05 30.78
CA ASP A 25 5.37 -10.37 29.77
C ASP A 25 5.30 -11.13 28.43
N ASP A 26 5.27 -12.46 28.46
CA ASP A 26 5.11 -13.32 27.27
C ASP A 26 3.71 -13.19 26.65
N ASP A 27 2.65 -13.26 27.47
CA ASP A 27 1.27 -13.00 27.03
C ASP A 27 1.14 -11.62 26.35
N THR A 28 1.79 -10.60 26.93
CA THR A 28 1.78 -9.23 26.39
C THR A 28 2.54 -9.15 25.06
N HIS A 29 3.64 -9.88 24.92
CA HIS A 29 4.41 -9.94 23.68
C HIS A 29 3.59 -10.58 22.55
N HIS A 30 2.93 -11.72 22.81
CA HIS A 30 2.05 -12.37 21.83
C HIS A 30 0.90 -11.45 21.38
N GLU A 31 0.25 -10.75 22.32
CA GLU A 31 -0.80 -9.79 21.98
C GLU A 31 -0.27 -8.65 21.07
N GLN A 32 0.93 -8.13 21.34
CA GLN A 32 1.54 -7.08 20.51
C GLN A 32 1.89 -7.57 19.11
N VAL A 33 2.41 -8.79 18.97
CA VAL A 33 2.69 -9.40 17.66
C VAL A 33 1.40 -9.52 16.85
N ILE A 34 0.36 -10.12 17.42
CA ILE A 34 -0.94 -10.28 16.74
C ILE A 34 -1.56 -8.92 16.39
N LYS A 35 -1.43 -7.94 17.29
CA LYS A 35 -1.90 -6.58 17.03
C LYS A 35 -1.17 -5.93 15.84
N GLY A 36 0.14 -6.13 15.74
CA GLY A 36 0.95 -5.69 14.60
C GLY A 36 0.52 -6.35 13.29
N LEU A 37 0.16 -7.64 13.31
CA LEU A 37 -0.40 -8.32 12.14
C LEU A 37 -1.76 -7.74 11.74
N GLY A 38 -2.58 -7.32 12.71
CA GLY A 38 -3.80 -6.56 12.44
C GLY A 38 -3.53 -5.21 11.76
N HIS A 39 -2.45 -4.52 12.12
CA HIS A 39 -2.01 -3.31 11.40
C HIS A 39 -1.64 -3.63 9.95
N GLN A 40 -0.83 -4.66 9.75
CA GLN A 40 -0.41 -5.09 8.42
C GLN A 40 -1.62 -5.47 7.55
N PHE A 41 -2.57 -6.22 8.10
CA PHE A 41 -3.76 -6.66 7.38
C PHE A 41 -4.61 -5.50 6.88
N GLU A 42 -4.80 -4.45 7.69
CA GLU A 42 -5.56 -3.25 7.29
C GLU A 42 -4.93 -2.56 6.06
N ILE A 43 -3.60 -2.56 5.97
CA ILE A 43 -2.87 -1.91 4.89
C ILE A 43 -2.88 -2.76 3.62
N THR A 44 -2.75 -4.08 3.78
CA THR A 44 -2.40 -4.99 2.69
C THR A 44 -3.57 -5.82 2.16
N HIS A 45 -4.63 -6.02 2.94
CA HIS A 45 -5.72 -6.94 2.59
C HIS A 45 -7.09 -6.27 2.64
N ALA A 46 -7.57 -5.89 3.82
CA ALA A 46 -8.93 -5.36 3.97
C ALA A 46 -9.08 -4.35 5.11
N LEU A 47 -9.91 -3.33 4.87
CA LEU A 47 -10.19 -2.29 5.86
C LEU A 47 -11.09 -2.79 7.00
N TRP A 48 -11.98 -3.75 6.73
CA TRP A 48 -12.89 -4.35 7.71
C TRP A 48 -13.01 -5.86 7.50
N LEU A 49 -13.57 -6.53 8.50
CA LEU A 49 -13.96 -7.93 8.45
C LEU A 49 -15.49 -8.00 8.34
N HIS A 50 -16.03 -8.92 7.55
CA HIS A 50 -17.49 -9.06 7.41
C HIS A 50 -18.16 -9.52 8.69
N GLU A 51 -17.57 -10.51 9.34
CA GLU A 51 -18.07 -11.07 10.58
C GLU A 51 -16.93 -11.11 11.60
N PRO A 52 -16.57 -9.97 12.21
CA PRO A 52 -15.26 -9.78 12.85
C PRO A 52 -14.92 -10.80 13.94
N THR A 53 -15.92 -11.35 14.62
CA THR A 53 -15.74 -12.44 15.60
C THR A 53 -15.80 -13.81 14.92
N LYS A 54 -16.78 -14.02 14.03
CA LYS A 54 -17.02 -15.31 13.38
C LYS A 54 -15.88 -15.70 12.44
N THR A 55 -15.23 -14.74 11.77
CA THR A 55 -14.11 -15.03 10.85
C THR A 55 -13.02 -15.85 11.52
N PHE A 56 -12.63 -15.51 12.76
CA PHE A 56 -11.61 -16.24 13.52
C PHE A 56 -12.08 -17.58 14.09
N GLN A 57 -13.39 -17.79 14.16
CA GLN A 57 -14.02 -19.02 14.67
C GLN A 57 -14.47 -19.95 13.54
N THR A 58 -14.36 -19.50 12.29
CA THR A 58 -14.83 -20.24 11.13
C THR A 58 -13.84 -21.34 10.79
N THR A 59 -14.33 -22.54 10.54
CA THR A 59 -13.53 -23.64 10.02
C THR A 59 -13.19 -23.39 8.56
N ILE A 60 -11.97 -23.73 8.15
CA ILE A 60 -11.56 -23.67 6.74
C ILE A 60 -12.47 -24.58 5.93
N ASP A 61 -13.04 -24.04 4.86
CA ASP A 61 -13.83 -24.79 3.88
C ASP A 61 -12.92 -25.20 2.71
N ASP A 62 -12.51 -26.46 2.64
CA ASP A 62 -11.58 -26.94 1.61
C ASP A 62 -12.14 -26.84 0.18
N GLU A 63 -13.46 -26.74 0.02
CA GLU A 63 -14.14 -26.58 -1.27
C GLU A 63 -14.31 -25.10 -1.68
N TYR A 64 -13.76 -24.16 -0.90
CA TYR A 64 -13.83 -22.74 -1.20
C TYR A 64 -13.21 -22.41 -2.56
N ASP A 65 -14.03 -21.85 -3.45
CA ASP A 65 -13.57 -21.24 -4.68
C ASP A 65 -13.31 -19.73 -4.50
N LYS A 66 -12.05 -19.32 -4.73
CA LYS A 66 -11.66 -17.91 -4.76
C LYS A 66 -12.40 -17.09 -5.83
N LEU A 67 -12.89 -17.73 -6.89
CA LEU A 67 -13.66 -17.04 -7.94
C LEU A 67 -15.03 -16.60 -7.43
N ASP A 68 -15.57 -17.29 -6.44
CA ASP A 68 -16.87 -17.00 -5.82
C ASP A 68 -16.74 -16.19 -4.52
N ARG A 69 -15.55 -15.67 -4.21
CA ARG A 69 -15.23 -14.91 -2.99
C ARG A 69 -16.31 -13.86 -2.64
N PHE A 70 -16.80 -13.13 -3.64
CA PHE A 70 -17.75 -12.03 -3.43
C PHE A 70 -19.23 -12.45 -3.59
N GLY A 71 -19.50 -13.72 -3.94
CA GLY A 71 -20.85 -14.21 -4.20
C GLY A 71 -21.74 -14.36 -2.97
N SER A 72 -21.16 -14.44 -1.77
CA SER A 72 -21.91 -14.47 -0.51
C SER A 72 -21.08 -13.99 0.68
N THR A 73 -21.74 -13.58 1.77
CA THR A 73 -21.04 -13.24 3.04
C THR A 73 -20.18 -14.40 3.54
N ALA A 74 -20.64 -15.64 3.42
CA ALA A 74 -19.88 -16.82 3.82
C ALA A 74 -18.59 -16.99 2.99
N ALA A 75 -18.67 -16.80 1.68
CA ALA A 75 -17.51 -16.83 0.80
C ALA A 75 -16.53 -15.69 1.12
N LYS A 76 -17.02 -14.49 1.40
CA LYS A 76 -16.15 -13.37 1.81
C LYS A 76 -15.44 -13.64 3.14
N VAL A 77 -16.14 -14.23 4.11
CA VAL A 77 -15.54 -14.67 5.39
C VAL A 77 -14.48 -15.74 5.16
N GLN A 78 -14.72 -16.74 4.31
CA GLN A 78 -13.74 -17.76 3.95
C GLN A 78 -12.51 -17.17 3.23
N GLY A 79 -12.70 -16.16 2.39
CA GLY A 79 -11.61 -15.40 1.78
C GLY A 79 -10.79 -14.62 2.80
N GLN A 80 -11.45 -13.88 3.71
CA GLN A 80 -10.77 -13.14 4.78
C GLN A 80 -10.02 -14.05 5.75
N LEU A 81 -10.58 -15.22 6.09
CA LEU A 81 -9.89 -16.21 6.94
C LEU A 81 -8.58 -16.69 6.30
N ARG A 82 -8.59 -16.93 4.97
CA ARG A 82 -7.38 -17.33 4.24
C ARG A 82 -6.34 -16.21 4.20
N ASP A 83 -6.75 -14.99 3.90
CA ASP A 83 -5.86 -13.83 3.95
C ASP A 83 -5.23 -13.65 5.36
N ILE A 84 -6.00 -13.92 6.42
CA ILE A 84 -5.50 -13.90 7.81
C ILE A 84 -4.47 -15.03 8.02
N LEU A 85 -4.77 -16.25 7.58
CA LEU A 85 -3.87 -17.40 7.71
C LEU A 85 -2.54 -17.20 6.97
N ASP A 86 -2.56 -16.50 5.83
CA ASP A 86 -1.36 -16.18 5.04
C ASP A 86 -0.41 -15.22 5.78
N ILE A 87 -0.94 -14.30 6.58
CA ILE A 87 -0.12 -13.34 7.34
C ILE A 87 0.18 -13.78 8.77
N VAL A 88 -0.70 -14.57 9.39
CA VAL A 88 -0.52 -15.03 10.76
C VAL A 88 0.45 -16.20 10.75
N PRO A 89 1.54 -16.17 11.53
CA PRO A 89 2.47 -17.29 11.59
C PRO A 89 1.77 -18.59 12.00
N ALA A 90 2.16 -19.71 11.38
CA ALA A 90 1.56 -21.02 11.58
C ALA A 90 1.48 -21.45 13.06
N THR A 91 2.41 -20.99 13.89
CA THR A 91 2.43 -21.23 15.34
C THR A 91 1.18 -20.72 16.06
N TYR A 92 0.50 -19.71 15.53
CA TYR A 92 -0.72 -19.13 16.10
C TYR A 92 -2.00 -19.63 15.43
N HIS A 93 -1.92 -20.47 14.38
CA HIS A 93 -3.12 -20.94 13.67
C HIS A 93 -4.05 -21.73 14.58
N GLY A 94 -3.50 -22.54 15.50
CA GLY A 94 -4.27 -23.25 16.52
C GLY A 94 -4.98 -22.32 17.52
N ASP A 95 -4.48 -21.09 17.68
CA ASP A 95 -5.04 -20.08 18.58
C ASP A 95 -6.06 -19.16 17.92
N LEU A 96 -6.31 -19.27 16.61
CA LEU A 96 -7.27 -18.41 15.91
C LEU A 96 -8.66 -18.38 16.58
N PRO A 97 -9.25 -19.52 17.00
CA PRO A 97 -10.54 -19.51 17.68
C PRO A 97 -10.51 -18.85 19.07
N ASN A 98 -9.32 -18.67 19.66
CA ASN A 98 -9.17 -18.08 20.98
C ASN A 98 -9.53 -16.59 20.95
N HIS A 99 -10.36 -16.17 21.90
CA HIS A 99 -10.91 -14.81 21.95
C HIS A 99 -9.83 -13.71 21.97
N TRP A 100 -8.70 -13.97 22.64
CA TRP A 100 -7.62 -12.99 22.77
C TRP A 100 -6.98 -12.66 21.41
N LEU A 101 -6.78 -13.65 20.53
CA LEU A 101 -6.11 -13.46 19.26
C LEU A 101 -6.97 -12.61 18.33
N GLY A 102 -8.22 -13.02 18.09
CA GLY A 102 -9.15 -12.26 17.26
C GLY A 102 -9.39 -10.84 17.79
N ARG A 103 -9.40 -10.66 19.13
CA ARG A 103 -9.49 -9.32 19.74
C ARG A 103 -8.26 -8.48 19.42
N SER A 104 -7.05 -8.95 19.74
CA SER A 104 -5.81 -8.20 19.53
C SER A 104 -5.61 -7.82 18.07
N PHE A 105 -5.95 -8.73 17.16
CA PHE A 105 -5.88 -8.48 15.72
C PHE A 105 -6.82 -7.34 15.29
N ARG A 106 -8.09 -7.39 15.71
CA ARG A 106 -9.07 -6.34 15.40
C ARG A 106 -8.74 -5.00 16.04
N ASP A 107 -8.19 -5.01 17.26
CA ASP A 107 -7.69 -3.80 17.93
C ASP A 107 -6.55 -3.17 17.11
N GLY A 108 -5.67 -4.00 16.54
CA GLY A 108 -4.69 -3.60 15.53
C GLY A 108 -5.37 -2.90 14.36
N MET A 109 -6.24 -3.59 13.62
CA MET A 109 -6.91 -2.99 12.45
C MET A 109 -7.58 -1.64 12.77
N GLN A 110 -8.28 -1.53 13.91
CA GLN A 110 -8.94 -0.29 14.34
C GLN A 110 -7.96 0.85 14.62
N GLU A 111 -6.86 0.56 15.29
CA GLU A 111 -5.80 1.54 15.54
C GLU A 111 -5.17 2.00 14.21
N GLN A 112 -4.89 1.08 13.29
CA GLN A 112 -4.31 1.42 12.00
C GLN A 112 -5.24 2.30 11.15
N ARG A 113 -6.56 2.02 11.13
CA ARG A 113 -7.55 2.91 10.50
C ARG A 113 -7.49 4.32 11.09
N SER A 114 -7.44 4.42 12.42
CA SER A 114 -7.42 5.69 13.16
C SER A 114 -6.11 6.48 12.96
N ASN A 115 -4.99 5.77 12.85
CA ASN A 115 -3.67 6.36 12.59
C ASN A 115 -3.57 6.86 11.15
N THR A 116 -3.97 6.04 10.17
CA THR A 116 -3.97 6.42 8.75
C THR A 116 -4.83 7.67 8.54
N ALA A 117 -5.97 7.67 9.20
CA ALA A 117 -6.89 8.79 9.23
C ALA A 117 -6.25 10.11 9.66
N THR A 118 -5.63 10.08 10.85
CA THR A 118 -4.96 11.24 11.44
C THR A 118 -3.81 11.72 10.56
N ARG A 119 -3.01 10.80 10.02
CA ARG A 119 -1.88 11.11 9.14
C ARG A 119 -2.31 11.76 7.81
N LEU A 120 -3.37 11.24 7.19
CA LEU A 120 -3.90 11.81 5.95
C LEU A 120 -4.43 13.22 6.17
N ARG A 121 -5.06 13.50 7.32
CA ARG A 121 -5.54 14.84 7.64
C ARG A 121 -4.41 15.81 7.99
N SER A 122 -3.38 15.35 8.72
CA SER A 122 -2.24 16.21 9.08
C SER A 122 -1.36 16.58 7.90
N ARG A 123 -1.30 15.75 6.85
CA ARG A 123 -0.60 16.05 5.59
C ARG A 123 -1.56 16.47 4.46
N GLY A 124 -2.85 16.48 4.74
CA GLY A 124 -3.89 16.56 3.71
C GLY A 124 -3.97 17.91 3.02
N ALA A 125 -3.52 18.99 3.68
CA ALA A 125 -3.48 20.32 3.09
C ALA A 125 -2.69 20.30 1.76
N THR A 126 -1.52 19.65 1.76
CA THR A 126 -0.71 19.46 0.57
C THR A 126 -1.32 18.46 -0.40
N ILE A 127 -1.81 17.31 0.11
CA ILE A 127 -2.35 16.22 -0.73
C ILE A 127 -3.60 16.68 -1.50
N PHE A 128 -4.48 17.44 -0.86
CA PHE A 128 -5.78 17.85 -1.39
C PHE A 128 -5.79 19.30 -1.89
N ASN A 129 -4.63 19.95 -1.93
CA ASN A 129 -4.48 21.35 -2.32
C ASN A 129 -5.50 22.28 -1.59
N CYS A 130 -5.51 22.20 -0.26
CA CYS A 130 -6.43 22.94 0.61
C CYS A 130 -5.69 23.49 1.84
N THR A 131 -6.40 24.24 2.69
CA THR A 131 -5.81 24.73 3.95
C THR A 131 -5.93 23.67 5.06
N GLU A 132 -5.03 23.70 6.04
CA GLU A 132 -5.15 22.83 7.23
C GLU A 132 -6.49 23.03 7.95
N GLU A 133 -6.98 24.26 7.95
CA GLU A 133 -8.26 24.62 8.56
C GLU A 133 -9.47 24.00 7.84
N ASP A 134 -9.38 23.80 6.51
CA ASP A 134 -10.42 23.09 5.74
C ASP A 134 -10.57 21.63 6.22
N LEU A 135 -9.47 21.00 6.67
CA LEU A 135 -9.45 19.61 7.12
C LEU A 135 -9.69 19.43 8.62
N ARG A 136 -9.43 20.46 9.42
CA ARG A 136 -9.41 20.38 10.88
C ARG A 136 -10.76 19.99 11.49
N ILE A 137 -11.87 20.48 10.94
CA ILE A 137 -13.22 20.26 11.51
C ILE A 137 -14.14 19.64 10.46
N SER A 138 -14.91 18.63 10.86
CA SER A 138 -15.92 17.97 10.03
C SER A 138 -16.77 18.92 9.19
N ARG A 139 -17.37 19.95 9.79
CA ARG A 139 -18.25 20.88 9.05
C ARG A 139 -17.52 21.57 7.89
N LYS A 140 -16.24 21.92 8.07
CA LYS A 140 -15.43 22.54 7.02
C LYS A 140 -15.11 21.55 5.91
N ARG A 141 -14.76 20.30 6.28
CA ARG A 141 -14.58 19.21 5.32
C ARG A 141 -15.84 18.98 4.48
N CYS A 142 -16.99 18.89 5.13
CA CYS A 142 -18.28 18.72 4.47
C CYS A 142 -18.58 19.87 3.50
N ALA A 143 -18.39 21.12 3.92
CA ALA A 143 -18.64 22.28 3.07
C ALA A 143 -17.67 22.34 1.87
N LYS A 144 -16.41 21.97 2.07
CA LYS A 144 -15.35 22.08 1.08
C LYS A 144 -15.38 20.95 0.04
N PHE A 145 -15.55 19.71 0.49
CA PHE A 145 -15.30 18.50 -0.31
C PHE A 145 -16.54 17.66 -0.59
N SER A 146 -17.74 18.12 -0.21
CA SER A 146 -18.95 17.29 -0.33
C SER A 146 -19.19 16.80 -1.76
N GLU A 147 -19.06 17.65 -2.76
CA GLU A 147 -19.17 17.26 -4.17
C GLU A 147 -18.04 16.31 -4.57
N ASP A 148 -16.80 16.57 -4.11
CA ASP A 148 -15.63 15.74 -4.44
C ASP A 148 -15.77 14.30 -3.96
N ILE A 149 -16.43 14.11 -2.81
CA ILE A 149 -16.68 12.79 -2.22
C ILE A 149 -18.04 12.19 -2.64
N GLY A 150 -18.75 12.85 -3.57
CA GLY A 150 -19.93 12.34 -4.26
C GLY A 150 -21.27 12.67 -3.61
N ARG A 151 -21.37 13.74 -2.83
CA ARG A 151 -22.65 14.20 -2.26
C ARG A 151 -23.59 14.63 -3.38
N VAL A 152 -24.83 14.17 -3.30
CA VAL A 152 -25.94 14.53 -4.19
C VAL A 152 -27.13 14.92 -3.33
N GLU A 153 -27.79 16.02 -3.66
CA GLU A 153 -29.06 16.41 -3.06
C GLU A 153 -30.22 15.70 -3.77
N ASN A 154 -31.07 15.07 -2.98
CA ASN A 154 -32.28 14.40 -3.44
C ASN A 154 -33.44 15.40 -3.52
N ALA A 155 -34.45 15.08 -4.34
CA ALA A 155 -35.62 15.93 -4.53
C ALA A 155 -36.42 16.22 -3.23
N ASN A 156 -36.27 15.38 -2.20
CA ASN A 156 -36.88 15.55 -0.89
C ASN A 156 -36.03 16.40 0.09
N GLY A 157 -34.94 17.02 -0.38
CA GLY A 157 -34.05 17.85 0.42
C GLY A 157 -33.06 17.07 1.29
N THR A 158 -33.04 15.73 1.22
CA THR A 158 -31.99 14.95 1.87
C THR A 158 -30.75 14.88 1.00
N SER A 159 -29.58 14.62 1.58
CA SER A 159 -28.37 14.35 0.82
C SER A 159 -27.97 12.88 0.94
N THR A 160 -27.47 12.32 -0.15
CA THR A 160 -26.85 11.00 -0.19
C THR A 160 -25.46 11.11 -0.82
N TYR A 161 -24.62 10.09 -0.64
CA TYR A 161 -23.33 10.03 -1.29
C TYR A 161 -23.31 8.89 -2.29
N HIS A 162 -22.94 9.17 -3.54
CA HIS A 162 -22.86 8.15 -4.57
C HIS A 162 -21.59 7.29 -4.36
N PRO A 163 -21.66 5.96 -4.52
CA PRO A 163 -20.47 5.11 -4.38
C PRO A 163 -19.47 5.26 -5.55
N TRP A 164 -19.96 5.52 -6.76
CA TRP A 164 -19.14 5.51 -7.98
C TRP A 164 -19.07 6.82 -8.76
N ASN A 165 -19.94 7.79 -8.47
CA ASN A 165 -20.00 9.08 -9.17
C ASN A 165 -19.34 10.10 -8.26
N VAL A 166 -18.02 9.94 -8.13
CA VAL A 166 -17.21 10.58 -7.10
C VAL A 166 -15.98 11.17 -7.77
N SER A 167 -15.79 12.49 -7.63
CA SER A 167 -14.68 13.19 -8.28
C SER A 167 -13.33 12.65 -7.85
N VAL A 168 -13.12 12.45 -6.55
CA VAL A 168 -11.84 11.97 -6.01
C VAL A 168 -11.47 10.54 -6.43
N LEU A 169 -12.39 9.79 -7.05
CA LEU A 169 -12.08 8.48 -7.63
C LEU A 169 -11.57 8.57 -9.06
N HIS A 170 -11.79 9.67 -9.79
CA HIS A 170 -11.48 9.76 -11.22
C HIS A 170 -10.39 10.79 -11.48
N ARG A 171 -9.48 10.50 -12.43
CA ARG A 171 -8.43 11.46 -12.85
C ARG A 171 -9.02 12.74 -13.43
N ASP A 172 -10.02 12.61 -14.31
CA ASP A 172 -10.66 13.70 -15.05
C ASP A 172 -12.18 13.59 -14.98
N TYR A 173 -12.74 13.74 -13.77
CA TYR A 173 -14.16 13.47 -13.52
C TYR A 173 -15.09 14.38 -14.33
N LYS A 174 -15.95 13.80 -15.17
CA LYS A 174 -16.93 14.52 -16.02
C LYS A 174 -18.34 14.51 -15.45
N GLY A 175 -18.49 14.38 -14.13
CA GLY A 175 -19.79 14.32 -13.46
C GLY A 175 -20.49 12.96 -13.51
N ARG A 176 -19.83 11.92 -14.06
CA ARG A 176 -20.33 10.54 -14.11
C ARG A 176 -19.19 9.53 -14.06
N PHE A 177 -19.51 8.31 -13.62
CA PHE A 177 -18.59 7.17 -13.66
C PHE A 177 -18.01 6.99 -15.07
N ASP A 178 -16.70 6.84 -15.13
CA ASP A 178 -15.96 6.57 -16.35
C ASP A 178 -14.93 5.47 -16.10
N ILE A 179 -15.14 4.35 -16.78
CA ILE A 179 -14.32 3.15 -16.67
C ILE A 179 -12.84 3.39 -17.04
N GLN A 180 -12.55 4.42 -17.83
CA GLN A 180 -11.19 4.74 -18.27
C GLN A 180 -10.43 5.63 -17.29
N THR A 181 -11.13 6.29 -16.35
CA THR A 181 -10.50 7.26 -15.43
C THR A 181 -10.71 6.92 -13.96
N VAL A 182 -11.61 5.98 -13.64
CA VAL A 182 -11.85 5.51 -12.27
C VAL A 182 -10.59 4.85 -11.70
N PHE A 183 -10.32 5.16 -10.42
CA PHE A 183 -9.14 4.79 -9.66
C PHE A 183 -7.79 5.30 -10.20
N LEU A 184 -7.80 6.23 -11.17
CA LEU A 184 -6.59 6.89 -11.67
C LEU A 184 -6.34 8.27 -11.04
N ASN A 185 -7.22 8.71 -10.14
CA ASN A 185 -6.95 9.90 -9.34
C ASN A 185 -5.82 9.57 -8.35
N PRO A 186 -4.70 10.32 -8.28
CA PRO A 186 -3.60 10.01 -7.37
C PRO A 186 -3.97 10.08 -5.87
N ILE A 187 -5.17 10.57 -5.53
CA ILE A 187 -5.59 10.85 -4.16
C ILE A 187 -6.38 9.70 -3.49
N LEU A 188 -7.17 8.91 -4.23
CA LEU A 188 -7.88 7.65 -3.87
C LEU A 188 -8.58 7.48 -2.48
N GLN A 189 -9.11 6.28 -2.25
CA GLN A 189 -10.19 5.98 -1.30
C GLN A 189 -9.95 6.40 0.16
N LYS A 190 -8.75 6.21 0.72
CA LYS A 190 -8.47 6.66 2.09
C LYS A 190 -8.50 8.19 2.17
N ALA A 191 -8.17 8.90 1.08
CA ALA A 191 -8.41 10.32 0.99
C ALA A 191 -9.88 10.67 0.86
N ARG A 192 -10.68 9.92 0.08
CA ARG A 192 -12.14 10.13 0.03
C ARG A 192 -12.75 10.16 1.42
N TRP A 193 -12.34 9.24 2.30
CA TRP A 193 -12.75 9.26 3.70
C TRP A 193 -12.12 10.42 4.49
N ALA A 194 -10.82 10.71 4.30
CA ALA A 194 -10.14 11.79 5.02
C ALA A 194 -10.82 13.15 4.81
N LEU A 195 -11.37 13.35 3.61
CA LEU A 195 -12.16 14.50 3.16
C LEU A 195 -13.63 14.47 3.62
N SER A 196 -14.13 13.33 4.10
CA SER A 196 -15.50 13.18 4.56
C SER A 196 -15.74 13.87 5.91
N PRO A 197 -17.00 14.19 6.26
CA PRO A 197 -17.31 14.70 7.59
C PRO A 197 -17.02 13.69 8.71
N ASP A 198 -16.98 12.38 8.44
CA ASP A 198 -16.84 11.35 9.47
C ASP A 198 -15.55 11.48 10.28
N GLU A 199 -15.65 11.66 11.59
CA GLU A 199 -14.47 11.76 12.46
C GLU A 199 -13.68 10.45 12.56
N CYS A 200 -14.36 9.31 12.44
CA CYS A 200 -13.75 7.97 12.48
C CYS A 200 -14.11 7.15 11.22
N LEU A 201 -13.13 6.40 10.70
CA LEU A 201 -13.33 5.43 9.62
C LEU A 201 -14.03 4.17 10.15
N LYS A 202 -15.36 4.22 10.19
CA LYS A 202 -16.25 3.11 10.56
C LYS A 202 -16.87 2.50 9.31
N GLU A 203 -17.40 1.28 9.43
CA GLU A 203 -18.08 0.57 8.32
C GLU A 203 -19.21 1.38 7.69
N LYS A 204 -19.94 2.13 8.53
CA LYS A 204 -20.86 3.17 8.12
C LYS A 204 -20.47 4.50 8.78
N GLY A 205 -20.36 5.54 7.98
CA GLY A 205 -20.11 6.90 8.45
C GLY A 205 -21.23 7.39 9.36
N ASN A 206 -20.87 7.87 10.54
CA ASN A 206 -21.83 8.40 11.50
C ASN A 206 -22.45 9.72 11.02
N GLU A 207 -21.67 10.55 10.33
CA GLU A 207 -22.10 11.87 9.89
C GLU A 207 -22.46 11.87 8.42
N SER A 208 -21.66 11.21 7.58
CA SER A 208 -21.93 11.13 6.14
C SER A 208 -23.01 10.13 5.78
N GLY A 209 -23.22 9.09 6.60
CA GLY A 209 -24.05 7.94 6.28
C GLY A 209 -23.47 7.01 5.20
N ILE A 210 -22.25 7.28 4.70
CA ILE A 210 -21.58 6.48 3.66
C ILE A 210 -21.35 5.07 4.18
N ARG A 211 -21.67 4.07 3.38
CA ARG A 211 -21.43 2.65 3.69
C ARG A 211 -20.03 2.28 3.23
N TRP A 212 -19.03 2.73 3.98
CA TRP A 212 -17.63 2.58 3.62
C TRP A 212 -17.19 1.13 3.42
N HIS A 213 -17.75 0.20 4.19
CA HIS A 213 -17.49 -1.24 4.02
C HIS A 213 -18.02 -1.73 2.66
N ASP A 214 -19.27 -1.42 2.33
CA ASP A 214 -19.88 -1.78 1.04
C ASP A 214 -19.12 -1.15 -0.13
N ASP A 215 -18.75 0.13 -0.03
CA ASP A 215 -17.99 0.83 -1.06
C ASP A 215 -16.61 0.17 -1.27
N PHE A 216 -15.90 -0.15 -0.19
CA PHE A 216 -14.62 -0.87 -0.26
C PHE A 216 -14.75 -2.24 -0.92
N ASP A 217 -15.75 -3.02 -0.53
CA ASP A 217 -16.02 -4.32 -1.12
C ASP A 217 -16.30 -4.23 -2.61
N ASN A 218 -17.15 -3.30 -3.02
CA ASN A 218 -17.51 -3.08 -4.41
C ASN A 218 -16.27 -2.72 -5.24
N TYR A 219 -15.36 -1.92 -4.69
CA TYR A 219 -14.12 -1.54 -5.37
C TYR A 219 -13.15 -2.71 -5.45
N LEU A 220 -12.99 -3.46 -4.36
CA LEU A 220 -12.12 -4.62 -4.30
C LEU A 220 -12.62 -5.72 -5.26
N GLU A 221 -13.92 -6.00 -5.27
CA GLU A 221 -14.56 -6.93 -6.21
C GLU A 221 -14.32 -6.50 -7.66
N TYR A 222 -14.51 -5.21 -7.97
CA TYR A 222 -14.27 -4.68 -9.32
C TYR A 222 -12.82 -4.91 -9.77
N LEU A 223 -11.85 -4.60 -8.91
CA LEU A 223 -10.42 -4.75 -9.21
C LEU A 223 -10.02 -6.23 -9.33
N LEU A 224 -10.39 -7.07 -8.35
CA LEU A 224 -10.01 -8.50 -8.34
C LEU A 224 -10.70 -9.28 -9.45
N SER A 225 -12.02 -9.08 -9.65
CA SER A 225 -12.75 -9.71 -10.75
C SER A 225 -12.22 -9.26 -12.11
N GLY A 226 -11.84 -7.98 -12.22
CA GLY A 226 -11.25 -7.41 -13.42
C GLY A 226 -9.90 -8.03 -13.77
N LEU A 227 -9.01 -8.18 -12.78
CA LEU A 227 -7.73 -8.88 -12.94
C LEU A 227 -7.93 -10.33 -13.37
N GLN A 228 -8.77 -11.07 -12.64
CA GLN A 228 -9.05 -12.48 -12.93
C GLN A 228 -9.60 -12.68 -14.35
N LYS A 229 -10.50 -11.79 -14.79
CA LYS A 229 -11.12 -11.84 -16.12
C LYS A 229 -10.30 -11.11 -17.19
N GLN A 230 -9.07 -10.69 -16.87
CA GLN A 230 -8.13 -9.99 -17.78
C GLN A 230 -8.77 -8.80 -18.49
N LYS A 231 -9.57 -8.01 -17.75
CA LYS A 231 -10.28 -6.85 -18.32
C LYS A 231 -9.30 -5.72 -18.60
N LYS A 232 -9.25 -5.27 -19.86
CA LYS A 232 -8.34 -4.20 -20.32
C LYS A 232 -8.42 -2.94 -19.44
N SER A 233 -9.62 -2.50 -19.07
CA SER A 233 -9.81 -1.32 -18.22
C SER A 233 -9.14 -1.47 -16.85
N VAL A 234 -9.24 -2.65 -16.23
CA VAL A 234 -8.63 -2.91 -14.92
C VAL A 234 -7.12 -3.11 -15.04
N LEU A 235 -6.65 -3.83 -16.05
CA LEU A 235 -5.22 -3.96 -16.32
C LEU A 235 -4.56 -2.58 -16.53
N ASN A 236 -5.24 -1.66 -17.21
CA ASN A 236 -4.73 -0.29 -17.39
C ASN A 236 -4.60 0.47 -16.06
N ILE A 237 -5.52 0.26 -15.10
CA ILE A 237 -5.39 0.85 -13.75
C ILE A 237 -4.08 0.41 -13.10
N PHE A 238 -3.79 -0.89 -13.11
CA PHE A 238 -2.55 -1.41 -12.53
C PHE A 238 -1.30 -0.93 -13.26
N ARG A 239 -1.33 -0.80 -14.60
CA ARG A 239 -0.18 -0.25 -15.35
C ARG A 239 0.12 1.19 -14.98
N GLU A 240 -0.92 2.02 -14.87
CA GLU A 240 -0.78 3.43 -14.48
C GLU A 240 -0.26 3.53 -13.03
N TRP A 241 -0.77 2.70 -12.12
CA TRP A 241 -0.25 2.63 -10.75
C TRP A 241 1.21 2.17 -10.70
N ASP A 242 1.57 1.15 -11.49
CA ASP A 242 2.93 0.64 -11.54
C ASP A 242 3.91 1.70 -12.07
N GLN A 243 3.52 2.49 -13.07
CA GLN A 243 4.33 3.60 -13.58
C GLN A 243 4.58 4.69 -12.51
N VAL A 244 3.58 4.98 -11.68
CA VAL A 244 3.68 6.02 -10.64
C VAL A 244 4.45 5.52 -9.41
N LEU A 245 4.15 4.31 -8.95
CA LEU A 245 4.69 3.76 -7.70
C LEU A 245 6.02 3.03 -7.90
N PHE A 246 6.23 2.44 -9.08
CA PHE A 246 7.38 1.63 -9.43
C PHE A 246 7.96 2.02 -10.80
N PRO A 247 8.40 3.29 -10.99
CA PRO A 247 8.71 3.88 -12.31
C PRO A 247 9.84 3.19 -13.11
N ASN A 248 10.56 2.23 -12.51
CA ASN A 248 11.70 1.54 -13.12
C ASN A 248 11.47 0.03 -13.32
N THR A 249 10.26 -0.46 -13.07
CA THR A 249 9.97 -1.89 -13.15
C THR A 249 9.59 -2.31 -14.57
N SER A 250 10.23 -3.36 -15.09
CA SER A 250 9.94 -3.91 -16.43
C SER A 250 8.70 -4.82 -16.48
N HIS A 251 8.26 -5.33 -15.32
CA HIS A 251 7.16 -6.28 -15.18
C HIS A 251 6.22 -5.86 -14.05
N GLY A 252 4.94 -5.68 -14.37
CA GLY A 252 3.89 -5.35 -13.41
C GLY A 252 2.81 -6.41 -13.33
N LEU A 253 1.86 -6.22 -12.41
CA LEU A 253 0.67 -7.07 -12.26
C LEU A 253 -0.18 -7.16 -13.54
N ALA A 254 -0.07 -6.15 -14.40
CA ALA A 254 -0.75 -6.07 -15.69
C ALA A 254 0.13 -6.43 -16.90
N GLY A 255 1.26 -7.11 -16.67
CA GLY A 255 2.19 -7.58 -17.70
C GLY A 255 3.40 -6.68 -17.90
N GLN A 256 4.12 -6.88 -19.02
CA GLN A 256 5.30 -6.11 -19.39
C GLN A 256 4.89 -4.65 -19.60
N LEU A 257 5.45 -3.74 -18.79
CA LEU A 257 5.37 -2.31 -19.03
C LEU A 257 6.35 -2.06 -20.16
N SER A 258 5.87 -2.02 -21.40
CA SER A 258 6.75 -1.79 -22.52
C SER A 258 7.38 -0.41 -22.36
N ASN A 259 8.66 -0.39 -21.99
CA ASN A 259 9.53 0.78 -21.94
C ASN A 259 9.84 1.28 -23.36
N THR A 260 8.87 1.20 -24.27
CA THR A 260 9.00 1.64 -25.65
C THR A 260 9.40 3.11 -25.68
N ASP A 261 8.92 3.92 -24.74
CA ASP A 261 9.29 5.33 -24.63
C ASP A 261 10.73 5.53 -24.13
N ARG A 262 11.23 4.68 -23.23
CA ARG A 262 12.61 4.78 -22.73
C ARG A 262 13.63 4.28 -23.75
N ASP A 263 13.29 3.21 -24.46
CA ASP A 263 14.14 2.67 -25.53
C ASP A 263 14.11 3.57 -26.77
N GLN A 264 12.96 4.18 -27.10
CA GLN A 264 12.87 5.20 -28.15
C GLN A 264 13.58 6.50 -27.76
N LEU A 265 13.47 6.94 -26.50
CA LEU A 265 14.22 8.09 -25.99
C LEU A 265 15.73 7.80 -26.01
N MET A 266 16.16 6.62 -25.57
CA MET A 266 17.57 6.21 -25.62
C MET A 266 18.06 6.09 -27.08
N GLN A 267 17.25 5.56 -27.99
CA GLN A 267 17.55 5.55 -29.43
C GLN A 267 17.66 6.97 -29.98
N SER A 268 16.77 7.88 -29.60
CA SER A 268 16.81 9.29 -30.00
C SER A 268 18.02 10.03 -29.44
N VAL A 269 18.41 9.76 -28.19
CA VAL A 269 19.58 10.35 -27.55
C VAL A 269 20.87 9.81 -28.16
N MET A 270 20.96 8.50 -28.44
CA MET A 270 22.10 7.89 -29.11
C MET A 270 22.21 8.31 -30.58
N ALA A 271 21.08 8.51 -31.27
CA ALA A 271 21.04 9.08 -32.61
C ALA A 271 21.52 10.54 -32.61
N ALA A 272 21.15 11.34 -31.60
CA ALA A 272 21.65 12.70 -31.45
C ALA A 272 23.17 12.74 -31.20
N LEU A 273 23.71 11.81 -30.40
CA LEU A 273 25.15 11.64 -30.17
C LEU A 273 25.92 11.28 -31.45
N ASN A 274 25.35 10.45 -32.32
CA ASN A 274 25.96 10.11 -33.61
C ASN A 274 25.91 11.24 -34.65
N HIS A 275 25.12 12.29 -34.39
CA HIS A 275 25.04 13.49 -35.21
C HIS A 275 25.76 14.69 -34.59
N ASP A 276 26.35 14.52 -33.40
CA ASP A 276 27.21 15.51 -32.77
C ASP A 276 28.59 15.44 -33.44
N GLU A 277 29.16 16.58 -33.82
CA GLU A 277 30.44 16.60 -34.53
C GLU A 277 31.57 16.15 -33.59
N ASP A 278 32.43 15.25 -34.08
CA ASP A 278 33.60 14.80 -33.33
C ASP A 278 34.53 15.98 -33.02
N GLY A 279 34.61 16.35 -31.74
CA GLY A 279 35.49 17.40 -31.25
C GLY A 279 36.97 16.99 -31.25
N TYR A 280 37.58 16.89 -32.43
CA TYR A 280 39.04 16.85 -32.58
C TYR A 280 39.52 18.16 -33.22
N GLU A 281 39.78 19.16 -32.38
CA GLU A 281 40.59 20.31 -32.79
C GLU A 281 42.05 19.85 -32.96
N GLN A 282 42.52 19.80 -34.21
CA GLN A 282 43.96 19.79 -34.47
C GLN A 282 44.54 21.16 -34.12
N PRO A 283 45.66 21.24 -33.36
CA PRO A 283 46.25 22.52 -33.03
C PRO A 283 46.86 23.17 -34.28
N GLU A 284 46.36 24.35 -34.65
CA GLU A 284 46.93 25.14 -35.74
C GLU A 284 48.35 25.59 -35.42
N GLY A 285 49.27 25.21 -36.31
CA GLY A 285 50.65 25.66 -36.30
C GLY A 285 50.76 27.13 -36.66
N HIS A 286 51.26 27.94 -35.73
CA HIS A 286 51.81 29.25 -36.04
C HIS A 286 53.34 29.16 -36.05
N ASN A 287 53.93 29.28 -37.24
CA ASN A 287 55.37 29.27 -37.46
C ASN A 287 55.85 30.71 -37.74
N SER A 288 56.74 31.24 -36.89
CA SER A 288 57.83 32.11 -37.34
C SER A 288 58.91 32.33 -36.27
N HIS A 289 60.02 31.60 -36.46
CA HIS A 289 61.44 31.96 -36.26
C HIS A 289 61.96 32.68 -34.98
N SER A 290 62.91 32.01 -34.30
CA SER A 290 64.29 32.53 -34.20
C SER A 290 65.31 31.40 -33.97
N GLU A 291 66.50 31.58 -34.54
CA GLU A 291 67.64 30.68 -34.66
C GLU A 291 68.32 30.23 -33.35
N ARG A 292 68.88 29.00 -33.32
CA ARG A 292 70.33 28.66 -33.20
C ARG A 292 70.55 27.30 -32.55
N GLY A 293 71.36 26.46 -33.22
CA GLY A 293 72.43 25.70 -32.53
C GLY A 293 72.27 24.18 -32.37
N SER A 294 72.84 23.46 -33.34
CA SER A 294 73.75 22.31 -33.17
C SER A 294 73.36 21.05 -32.37
N GLY A 295 73.35 19.89 -33.06
CA GLY A 295 74.27 18.79 -32.73
C GLY A 295 73.67 17.39 -32.44
N GLY A 296 74.14 16.39 -33.22
CA GLY A 296 74.25 14.96 -32.84
C GLY A 296 73.03 14.08 -33.17
N LEU A 297 73.04 13.22 -34.20
CA LEU A 297 73.72 11.93 -34.42
C LEU A 297 73.04 10.70 -33.79
N ASN A 298 72.96 9.66 -34.64
CA ASN A 298 72.81 8.22 -34.40
C ASN A 298 71.44 7.67 -33.98
N GLU A 299 71.05 6.45 -34.33
CA GLU A 299 71.34 5.42 -35.36
C GLU A 299 70.68 4.15 -34.79
N GLY A 300 70.20 3.26 -35.66
CA GLY A 300 69.87 1.88 -35.30
C GLY A 300 68.41 1.69 -34.86
N GLY A 301 67.61 0.82 -35.47
CA GLY A 301 67.91 -0.25 -36.42
C GLY A 301 66.88 -1.36 -36.20
N ASN A 302 66.46 -2.00 -37.29
CA ASN A 302 66.12 -3.42 -37.44
C ASN A 302 65.21 -4.10 -36.38
N SER A 303 64.29 -5.01 -36.71
CA SER A 303 63.90 -5.69 -37.93
C SER A 303 62.85 -6.72 -37.50
N GLU A 304 61.94 -7.04 -38.43
CA GLU A 304 61.42 -8.39 -38.74
C GLU A 304 60.94 -9.32 -37.60
N ASP A 305 59.70 -9.80 -37.70
CA ASP A 305 59.38 -11.10 -38.35
C ASP A 305 58.14 -11.80 -37.75
N GLY A 306 57.40 -12.48 -38.63
CA GLY A 306 56.68 -13.74 -38.40
C GLY A 306 55.36 -13.66 -37.61
N SER A 307 54.20 -13.77 -38.24
CA SER A 307 53.58 -14.94 -38.93
C SER A 307 52.81 -15.90 -38.00
N ASP A 308 51.61 -16.23 -38.48
CA ASP A 308 50.79 -17.42 -38.26
C ASP A 308 49.80 -17.49 -37.07
N ASN A 309 48.53 -17.26 -37.44
CA ASN A 309 47.42 -18.24 -37.40
C ASN A 309 47.49 -19.38 -36.39
N PHE A 310 46.42 -19.57 -35.62
CA PHE A 310 45.63 -20.81 -35.67
C PHE A 310 44.21 -20.59 -35.13
N GLU A 311 43.25 -21.17 -35.86
CA GLU A 311 41.85 -21.40 -35.49
C GLU A 311 41.75 -22.30 -34.26
N GLU A 312 40.85 -22.00 -33.31
CA GLU A 312 39.58 -22.71 -33.04
C GLU A 312 38.80 -21.99 -31.92
#